data_AF-A0A094QR56-F1
#
_entry.id   AF-A0A094QR56-F1
#
_cell.length_a   1.000
_cell.length_b   1.000
_cell.length_c   1.000
_cell.angle_alpha   90.00
_cell.angle_beta   90.00
_cell.angle_gamma   90.00
#
_symmetry.space_group_name_H-M   'P 1'
#
loop_
_entity.id
_entity.type
_entity.pdbx_description
1 polymer ?
#
loop_
_entity_poly.entity_id
_entity_poly.type
_entity_poly.pdbx_seq_one_letter_code
_entity_poly.pdbx_strand_id
1 'polypeptide(L)'
;MIVISLIAPFNKSIKTGIRNLRVAVAAKQIPRWRLFAGVLGGSFVALQTQVVPIIGVALYSVASIAGQTAMSLIVDRIGLTGGGKKLISKRRVMAALITVFAVFISALDRISLASFSVFAVALATLAGALVGVQRALNGQINEYSKASFTTSLLNFFMGTSVLALMLFALLIFNGDEIVPLPSGPWWIYTGGIIGVIYIAFTSTIVQHLGVLTFTLFSVGGTLIGSLLIDLIAPTNGNTVSWFLVSGILMTYLGVVIGGQSRLFKR
;
A
#
# COMPACT_ATOMS: atom_id res chain seq x y z
N MET A 1 10.39 -9.57 7.72
CA MET A 1 11.31 -10.52 7.07
C MET A 1 11.52 -11.78 7.92
N ILE A 2 11.98 -11.67 9.17
CA ILE A 2 12.32 -12.82 10.05
C ILE A 2 11.25 -13.93 10.04
N VAL A 3 10.00 -13.60 10.37
CA VAL A 3 8.91 -14.58 10.46
C VAL A 3 8.69 -15.35 9.15
N ILE A 4 8.59 -14.63 8.02
CA ILE A 4 8.35 -15.30 6.73
C ILE A 4 9.56 -16.10 6.26
N SER A 5 10.78 -15.67 6.59
CA SER A 5 12.01 -16.44 6.31
C SER A 5 12.11 -17.72 7.13
N LEU A 6 11.62 -17.73 8.37
CA LEU A 6 11.58 -18.94 9.21
C LEU A 6 10.55 -19.95 8.68
N ILE A 7 9.41 -19.48 8.18
CA ILE A 7 8.32 -20.33 7.67
C ILE A 7 8.62 -20.86 6.26
N ALA A 8 9.26 -20.07 5.41
CA ALA A 8 9.45 -20.36 3.98
C ALA A 8 10.11 -21.73 3.67
N PRO A 9 11.16 -22.18 4.37
CA PRO A 9 11.79 -23.48 4.11
C PRO A 9 10.85 -24.67 4.34
N PHE A 10 9.95 -24.55 5.30
CA PHE A 10 9.02 -25.62 5.70
C PHE A 10 7.70 -25.58 4.91
N ASN A 11 7.35 -24.43 4.34
CA ASN A 11 6.09 -24.27 3.62
C ASN A 11 6.21 -24.74 2.15
N LYS A 12 5.47 -25.81 1.80
CA LYS A 12 5.44 -26.37 0.44
C LYS A 12 4.90 -25.36 -0.60
N SER A 13 3.86 -24.59 -0.27
CA SER A 13 3.27 -23.61 -1.18
C SER A 13 4.27 -22.52 -1.56
N ILE A 14 5.03 -22.00 -0.58
CA ILE A 14 6.05 -20.98 -0.84
C ILE A 14 7.15 -21.52 -1.77
N LYS A 15 7.64 -22.74 -1.52
CA LYS A 15 8.66 -23.39 -2.35
C LYS A 15 8.18 -23.61 -3.78
N THR A 16 6.97 -24.14 -3.95
CA THR A 16 6.35 -24.31 -5.26
C THR A 16 6.19 -22.97 -5.97
N GLY A 17 5.76 -21.92 -5.27
CA GLY A 17 5.62 -20.59 -5.84
C GLY A 17 6.94 -20.00 -6.32
N ILE A 18 8.04 -20.21 -5.58
CA ILE A 18 9.39 -19.80 -6.01
C ILE A 18 9.79 -20.55 -7.29
N ARG A 19 9.55 -21.86 -7.35
CA ARG A 19 9.83 -22.67 -8.54
C ARG A 19 9.04 -22.19 -9.75
N ASN A 20 7.73 -21.96 -9.58
CA ASN A 20 6.85 -21.46 -10.65
C ASN A 20 7.34 -20.11 -11.19
N LEU A 21 7.73 -19.18 -10.32
CA LEU A 21 8.30 -17.90 -10.73
C LEU A 21 9.61 -18.07 -11.51
N ARG A 22 10.51 -18.93 -11.05
CA ARG A 22 11.77 -19.22 -11.77
C ARG A 22 11.50 -19.75 -13.18
N VAL A 23 10.54 -20.68 -13.31
CA VAL A 23 10.12 -21.23 -14.60
C VAL A 23 9.51 -20.15 -15.49
N ALA A 24 8.61 -19.32 -14.95
CA ALA A 24 7.98 -18.23 -15.70
C ALA A 24 8.98 -17.18 -16.20
N VAL A 25 9.99 -16.84 -15.39
CA VAL A 25 11.09 -15.97 -15.79
C VAL A 25 11.96 -16.61 -16.87
N ALA A 26 12.32 -17.89 -16.71
CA ALA A 26 13.11 -18.62 -17.70
C ALA A 26 12.38 -18.71 -19.05
N ALA A 27 11.06 -18.92 -19.01
CA ALA A 27 10.17 -18.93 -20.17
C ALA A 27 9.85 -17.53 -20.73
N LYS A 28 10.45 -16.45 -20.21
CA LYS A 28 10.21 -15.05 -20.60
C LYS A 28 8.75 -14.59 -20.50
N GLN A 29 7.94 -15.25 -19.67
CA GLN A 29 6.54 -14.87 -19.45
C GLN A 29 6.41 -13.66 -18.52
N ILE A 30 7.34 -13.52 -17.57
CA ILE A 30 7.44 -12.35 -16.69
C ILE A 30 8.86 -11.77 -16.77
N PRO A 31 9.03 -10.47 -17.07
CA PRO A 31 10.33 -9.83 -17.03
C PRO A 31 10.93 -9.82 -15.62
N ARG A 32 12.24 -10.06 -15.50
CA ARG A 32 12.95 -10.12 -14.20
C ARG A 32 12.77 -8.85 -13.35
N TRP A 33 12.77 -7.68 -13.98
CA TRP A 33 12.61 -6.41 -13.27
C TRP A 33 11.28 -6.32 -12.51
N ARG A 34 10.23 -7.03 -12.96
CA ARG A 34 8.91 -7.03 -12.28
C ARG A 34 8.95 -7.75 -10.94
N LEU A 35 9.92 -8.66 -10.76
CA LEU A 35 10.16 -9.29 -9.47
C LEU A 35 10.66 -8.27 -8.43
N PHE A 36 11.13 -7.08 -8.83
CA PHE A 36 11.62 -6.03 -7.94
C PHE A 36 10.54 -5.18 -7.27
N ALA A 37 9.28 -5.63 -7.28
CA ALA A 37 8.16 -4.91 -6.69
C ALA A 37 8.40 -4.47 -5.23
N GLY A 38 9.08 -5.31 -4.43
CA GLY A 38 9.38 -5.00 -3.02
C GLY A 38 10.32 -3.82 -2.82
N VAL A 39 11.14 -3.46 -3.82
CA VAL A 39 11.96 -2.24 -3.77
C VAL A 39 11.06 -1.02 -3.64
N LEU A 40 9.99 -0.95 -4.43
CA LEU A 40 9.01 0.15 -4.40
C LEU A 40 8.33 0.26 -3.02
N GLY A 41 8.06 -0.88 -2.37
CA GLY A 41 7.52 -0.92 -1.02
C GLY A 41 8.50 -0.44 0.04
N GLY A 42 9.76 -0.86 -0.03
CA GLY A 42 10.82 -0.35 0.84
C GLY A 42 11.02 1.16 0.68
N SER A 43 11.04 1.64 -0.56
CA SER A 43 11.12 3.07 -0.87
C SER A 43 9.91 3.85 -0.35
N PHE A 44 8.69 3.30 -0.47
CA PHE A 44 7.49 3.91 0.12
C PHE A 44 7.63 4.08 1.64
N VAL A 45 8.08 3.03 2.35
CA VAL A 45 8.29 3.10 3.80
C VAL A 45 9.36 4.13 4.15
N ALA A 46 10.47 4.17 3.42
CA ALA A 46 11.53 5.17 3.64
C ALA A 46 11.04 6.61 3.43
N LEU A 47 10.28 6.86 2.37
CA LEU A 47 9.66 8.15 2.11
C LEU A 47 8.63 8.49 3.19
N GLN A 48 7.80 7.54 3.60
CA GLN A 48 6.83 7.73 4.67
C GLN A 48 7.50 8.17 5.98
N THR A 49 8.54 7.46 6.41
CA THR A 49 9.26 7.75 7.66
C THR A 49 9.85 9.16 7.70
N GLN A 50 10.30 9.68 6.56
CA GLN A 50 10.90 11.02 6.49
C GLN A 50 9.87 12.14 6.26
N VAL A 51 8.82 11.87 5.48
CA VAL A 51 7.84 12.90 5.09
C VAL A 51 6.77 13.10 6.16
N VAL A 52 6.35 12.04 6.85
CA VAL A 52 5.29 12.12 7.88
C VAL A 52 5.64 13.10 9.01
N PRO A 53 6.87 13.13 9.57
CA PRO A 53 7.24 14.14 10.57
C PRO A 53 7.18 15.59 10.07
N ILE A 54 7.33 15.81 8.75
CA ILE A 54 7.38 17.16 8.16
C ILE A 54 5.97 17.72 7.97
N ILE A 55 5.07 16.95 7.36
CA ILE A 55 3.72 17.42 6.97
C ILE A 55 2.59 16.80 7.79
N GLY A 56 2.90 15.89 8.70
CA GLY A 56 1.92 15.15 9.49
C GLY A 56 1.29 13.96 8.76
N VAL A 57 0.74 13.03 9.53
CA VAL A 57 0.10 11.80 9.04
C VAL A 57 -1.13 12.10 8.18
N ALA A 58 -1.91 13.13 8.57
CA ALA A 58 -3.13 13.52 7.88
C ALA A 58 -2.86 13.94 6.43
N LEU A 59 -1.98 14.93 6.23
CA LEU A 59 -1.66 15.44 4.89
C LEU A 59 -0.90 14.39 4.05
N TYR A 60 -0.01 13.60 4.67
CA TYR A 60 0.64 12.48 3.99
C TYR A 60 -0.37 11.44 3.48
N SER A 61 -1.39 11.11 4.28
CA SER A 61 -2.40 10.11 3.90
C SER A 61 -3.23 10.59 2.71
N VAL A 62 -3.67 11.86 2.71
CA VAL A 62 -4.38 12.46 1.57
C VAL A 62 -3.52 12.42 0.30
N ALA A 63 -2.29 12.93 0.37
CA ALA A 63 -1.39 13.02 -0.79
C ALA A 63 -1.01 11.64 -1.33
N SER A 64 -0.67 10.69 -0.45
CA SER A 64 -0.32 9.32 -0.85
C SER A 64 -1.52 8.56 -1.42
N ILE A 65 -2.74 8.74 -0.89
CA ILE A 65 -3.95 8.14 -1.46
C ILE A 65 -4.26 8.73 -2.84
N ALA A 66 -4.06 10.04 -3.04
CA ALA A 66 -4.18 10.67 -4.35
C ALA A 66 -3.21 10.03 -5.36
N GLY A 67 -1.93 9.89 -5.00
CA GLY A 67 -0.91 9.25 -5.82
C GLY A 67 -1.22 7.78 -6.14
N GLN A 68 -1.63 6.99 -5.12
CA GLN A 68 -2.03 5.59 -5.29
C GLN A 68 -3.20 5.47 -6.25
N THR A 69 -4.21 6.32 -6.09
CA THR A 69 -5.45 6.28 -6.86
C THR A 69 -5.20 6.67 -8.32
N ALA A 70 -4.45 7.75 -8.56
CA ALA A 70 -4.06 8.17 -9.90
C ALA A 70 -3.23 7.08 -10.60
N MET A 71 -2.22 6.53 -9.92
CA MET A 71 -1.40 5.47 -10.50
C MET A 71 -2.20 4.19 -10.74
N SER A 72 -3.17 3.87 -9.88
CA SER A 72 -4.02 2.69 -10.06
C SER A 72 -4.84 2.75 -11.36
N LEU A 73 -5.32 3.94 -11.77
CA LEU A 73 -5.99 4.13 -13.06
C LEU A 73 -5.04 3.84 -14.24
N ILE A 74 -3.81 4.38 -14.18
CA ILE A 74 -2.79 4.18 -15.21
C ILE A 74 -2.44 2.70 -15.33
N VAL A 75 -2.18 2.06 -14.19
CA VAL A 75 -1.73 0.68 -14.14
C VAL A 75 -2.81 -0.31 -14.59
N ASP A 76 -4.06 -0.07 -14.21
CA ASP A 76 -5.18 -0.86 -14.70
C ASP A 76 -5.42 -0.64 -16.21
N ARG A 77 -5.13 0.55 -16.75
CA ARG A 77 -5.27 0.85 -18.18
C ARG A 77 -4.25 0.14 -19.05
N ILE A 78 -2.99 0.09 -18.61
CA ILE A 78 -1.92 -0.63 -19.30
C ILE A 78 -2.06 -2.15 -19.12
N GLY A 79 -2.81 -2.61 -18.12
CA GLY A 79 -3.04 -4.03 -17.84
C GLY A 79 -1.81 -4.69 -17.23
N LEU A 80 -1.12 -4.00 -16.31
CA LEU A 80 0.07 -4.57 -15.64
C LEU A 80 -0.30 -5.75 -14.73
N THR A 81 -1.58 -5.85 -14.31
CA THR A 81 -2.16 -6.98 -13.57
C THR A 81 -2.87 -7.94 -14.51
N GLY A 82 -2.91 -9.23 -14.22
CA GLY A 82 -3.53 -10.27 -15.04
C GLY A 82 -5.04 -10.35 -14.98
N GLY A 83 -5.70 -9.40 -14.30
CA GLY A 83 -7.12 -9.09 -14.54
C GLY A 83 -7.37 -8.45 -15.92
N GLY A 84 -6.31 -8.24 -16.73
CA GLY A 84 -6.38 -7.68 -18.07
C GLY A 84 -6.47 -6.16 -18.09
N LYS A 85 -6.39 -5.58 -19.30
CA LYS A 85 -6.54 -4.13 -19.51
C LYS A 85 -7.95 -3.70 -19.14
N LYS A 86 -8.08 -2.72 -18.24
CA LYS A 86 -9.36 -2.12 -17.87
C LYS A 86 -9.46 -0.71 -18.45
N LEU A 87 -10.58 -0.38 -19.06
CA LEU A 87 -10.80 0.96 -19.61
C LEU A 87 -10.85 2.00 -18.48
N ILE A 88 -10.34 3.20 -18.77
CA ILE A 88 -10.55 4.38 -17.95
C ILE A 88 -11.93 4.93 -18.32
N SER A 89 -12.97 4.45 -17.64
CA SER A 89 -14.31 4.99 -17.81
C SER A 89 -14.49 6.25 -16.97
N LYS A 90 -15.40 7.15 -17.40
CA LYS A 90 -15.79 8.33 -16.62
C LYS A 90 -16.16 7.98 -15.17
N ARG A 91 -16.81 6.82 -14.96
CA ARG A 91 -17.18 6.31 -13.62
C ARG A 91 -15.97 6.02 -12.74
N ARG A 92 -14.92 5.41 -13.29
CA ARG A 92 -13.70 5.07 -12.53
C ARG A 92 -12.90 6.32 -12.15
N VAL A 93 -12.87 7.31 -13.05
CA VAL A 93 -12.27 8.62 -12.76
C VAL A 93 -13.08 9.35 -11.68
N MET A 94 -14.40 9.36 -11.79
CA MET A 94 -15.28 9.97 -10.78
C MET A 94 -15.11 9.31 -9.41
N ALA A 95 -15.09 7.97 -9.36
CA ALA A 95 -14.85 7.22 -8.14
C ALA A 95 -13.49 7.56 -7.49
N ALA A 96 -12.43 7.62 -8.30
CA ALA A 96 -11.11 8.05 -7.86
C ALA A 96 -11.14 9.47 -7.25
N LEU A 97 -11.74 10.44 -7.94
CA LEU A 97 -11.84 11.82 -7.46
C LEU A 97 -12.65 11.92 -6.17
N ILE A 98 -13.80 11.24 -6.11
CA ILE A 98 -14.65 11.22 -4.92
C ILE A 98 -13.90 10.64 -3.72
N THR A 99 -13.18 9.52 -3.88
CA THR A 99 -12.43 8.92 -2.79
C THR A 99 -11.28 9.79 -2.31
N VAL A 100 -10.53 10.43 -3.23
CA VAL A 100 -9.47 11.37 -2.83
C VAL A 100 -10.05 12.56 -2.08
N PHE A 101 -11.16 13.11 -2.57
CA PHE A 101 -11.85 14.21 -1.90
C PHE A 101 -12.42 13.77 -0.54
N ALA A 102 -12.98 12.57 -0.44
CA ALA A 102 -13.49 12.02 0.81
C ALA A 102 -12.40 11.87 1.87
N VAL A 103 -11.21 11.41 1.48
CA VAL A 103 -10.05 11.32 2.37
C VAL A 103 -9.59 12.71 2.78
N PHE A 104 -9.54 13.67 1.86
CA PHE A 104 -9.25 15.07 2.19
C PHE A 104 -10.25 15.62 3.22
N ILE A 105 -11.56 15.44 3.00
CA ILE A 105 -12.60 15.82 3.96
C ILE A 105 -12.35 15.15 5.31
N SER A 106 -12.10 13.83 5.36
CA SER A 106 -11.87 13.09 6.61
C SER A 106 -10.70 13.57 7.45
N ALA A 107 -9.78 14.33 6.85
CA ALA A 107 -8.55 14.82 7.45
C ALA A 107 -8.54 16.34 7.64
N LEU A 108 -9.61 17.05 7.26
CA LEU A 108 -9.64 18.53 7.23
C LEU A 108 -9.30 19.17 8.58
N ASP A 109 -9.89 18.64 9.65
CA ASP A 109 -9.68 19.10 11.03
C ASP A 109 -8.30 18.74 11.59
N ARG A 110 -7.61 17.79 10.96
CA ARG A 110 -6.27 17.30 11.35
C ARG A 110 -5.14 17.93 10.54
N ILE A 111 -5.46 18.69 9.48
CA ILE A 111 -4.46 19.37 8.64
C ILE A 111 -4.11 20.72 9.27
N SER A 112 -2.85 20.87 9.70
CA SER A 112 -2.29 22.17 10.04
C SER A 112 -1.65 22.81 8.80
N LEU A 113 -2.09 24.03 8.46
CA LEU A 113 -1.52 24.78 7.33
C LEU A 113 -0.13 25.36 7.65
N ALA A 114 0.27 25.39 8.93
CA ALA A 114 1.55 25.94 9.36
C ALA A 114 2.76 25.10 8.90
N SER A 115 2.56 23.83 8.55
CA SER A 115 3.61 22.88 8.12
C SER A 115 3.51 22.50 6.63
N PHE A 116 2.86 23.33 5.80
CA PHE A 116 2.66 23.01 4.40
C PHE A 116 3.95 23.11 3.58
N SER A 117 4.53 21.96 3.21
CA SER A 117 5.68 21.86 2.29
C SER A 117 5.26 21.21 0.98
N VAL A 118 5.26 21.99 -0.10
CA VAL A 118 4.91 21.53 -1.45
C VAL A 118 5.78 20.35 -1.87
N PHE A 119 7.08 20.42 -1.58
CA PHE A 119 8.02 19.34 -1.88
C PHE A 119 7.68 18.05 -1.13
N ALA A 120 7.39 18.15 0.16
CA ALA A 120 7.00 17.00 0.97
C ALA A 120 5.65 16.38 0.52
N VAL A 121 4.69 17.22 0.12
CA VAL A 121 3.42 16.76 -0.47
C VAL A 121 3.65 16.06 -1.82
N ALA A 122 4.54 16.57 -2.66
CA ALA A 122 4.92 15.92 -3.91
C ALA A 122 5.58 14.55 -3.66
N LEU A 123 6.47 14.45 -2.66
CA LEU A 123 7.07 13.18 -2.24
C LEU A 123 6.05 12.20 -1.68
N ALA A 124 5.08 12.66 -0.87
CA ALA A 124 3.99 11.82 -0.38
C ALA A 124 3.13 11.28 -1.54
N THR A 125 2.84 12.14 -2.52
CA THR A 125 2.10 11.76 -3.73
C THR A 125 2.89 10.74 -4.56
N LEU A 126 4.20 10.95 -4.73
CA LEU A 126 5.09 10.01 -5.41
C LEU A 126 5.13 8.65 -4.67
N ALA A 127 5.30 8.67 -3.34
CA ALA A 127 5.28 7.47 -2.51
C ALA A 127 3.98 6.69 -2.72
N GLY A 128 2.86 7.40 -2.78
CA GLY A 128 1.57 6.83 -3.16
C GLY A 128 1.58 6.18 -4.54
N ALA A 129 2.08 6.87 -5.55
CA ALA A 129 2.18 6.33 -6.90
C ALA A 129 3.05 5.05 -6.94
N LEU A 130 4.18 5.00 -6.21
CA LEU A 130 5.02 3.80 -6.10
C LEU A 130 4.23 2.61 -5.57
N VAL A 131 3.38 2.79 -4.56
CA VAL A 131 2.52 1.73 -4.03
C VAL A 131 1.50 1.25 -5.08
N GLY A 132 0.95 2.14 -5.90
CA GLY A 132 0.07 1.76 -7.02
C GLY A 132 0.76 0.81 -8.01
N VAL A 133 2.01 1.11 -8.40
CA VAL A 133 2.81 0.24 -9.26
C VAL A 133 3.16 -1.07 -8.55
N GLN A 134 3.61 -0.99 -7.29
CA GLN A 134 3.95 -2.16 -6.48
C GLN A 134 2.80 -3.14 -6.37
N ARG A 135 1.59 -2.66 -6.04
CA ARG A 135 0.39 -3.51 -5.91
C ARG A 135 0.12 -4.28 -7.19
N ALA A 136 0.30 -3.64 -8.32
CA ALA A 136 0.09 -4.28 -9.61
C ALA A 136 1.13 -5.35 -9.92
N LEU A 137 2.40 -5.05 -9.71
CA LEU A 137 3.48 -6.02 -9.85
C LEU A 137 3.28 -7.19 -8.88
N ASN A 138 2.82 -6.93 -7.66
CA ASN A 138 2.49 -7.97 -6.67
C ASN A 138 1.35 -8.88 -7.15
N GLY A 139 0.29 -8.31 -7.73
CA GLY A 139 -0.77 -9.09 -8.36
C GLY A 139 -0.22 -10.02 -9.44
N GLN A 140 0.64 -9.49 -10.31
CA GLN A 140 1.25 -10.29 -11.37
C GLN A 140 2.23 -11.35 -10.85
N ILE A 141 3.09 -11.03 -9.88
CA ILE A 141 3.95 -12.03 -9.24
C ILE A 141 3.08 -13.16 -8.67
N ASN A 142 1.93 -12.84 -8.07
CA ASN A 142 1.03 -13.84 -7.52
C ASN A 142 0.37 -14.72 -8.59
N GLU A 143 0.05 -14.17 -9.76
CA GLU A 143 -0.52 -14.92 -10.89
C GLU A 143 0.44 -15.99 -11.42
N TYR A 144 1.74 -15.69 -11.45
CA TYR A 144 2.76 -16.64 -11.89
C TYR A 144 3.22 -17.57 -10.77
N SER A 145 3.31 -17.09 -9.52
CA SER A 145 3.71 -17.93 -8.39
C SER A 145 2.62 -18.92 -8.00
N LYS A 146 1.34 -18.54 -8.15
CA LYS A 146 0.17 -19.24 -7.58
C LYS A 146 0.26 -19.42 -6.06
N ALA A 147 1.02 -18.55 -5.39
CA ALA A 147 1.27 -18.59 -3.95
C ALA A 147 1.51 -17.17 -3.41
N SER A 148 0.53 -16.64 -2.69
CA SER A 148 0.52 -15.25 -2.22
C SER A 148 1.60 -14.95 -1.18
N PHE A 149 1.91 -15.92 -0.33
CA PHE A 149 3.03 -15.81 0.61
C PHE A 149 4.39 -15.81 -0.11
N THR A 150 4.53 -16.38 -1.31
CA THR A 150 5.76 -16.20 -2.12
C THR A 150 5.92 -14.74 -2.54
N THR A 151 4.83 -14.09 -2.97
CA THR A 151 4.83 -12.66 -3.31
C THR A 151 5.24 -11.81 -2.10
N SER A 152 4.69 -12.13 -0.92
CA SER A 152 5.07 -11.47 0.32
C SER A 152 6.53 -11.70 0.68
N LEU A 153 7.05 -12.93 0.56
CA LEU A 153 8.45 -13.24 0.84
C LEU A 153 9.39 -12.40 -0.02
N LEU A 154 9.13 -12.34 -1.33
CA LEU A 154 9.88 -11.51 -2.26
C LEU A 154 9.81 -10.03 -1.86
N ASN A 155 8.62 -9.51 -1.55
CA ASN A 155 8.45 -8.12 -1.12
C ASN A 155 9.27 -7.77 0.11
N PHE A 156 9.21 -8.61 1.14
CA PHE A 156 9.95 -8.38 2.38
C PHE A 156 11.44 -8.58 2.21
N PHE A 157 11.89 -9.53 1.40
CA PHE A 157 13.31 -9.69 1.09
C PHE A 157 13.86 -8.39 0.50
N MET A 158 13.25 -7.89 -0.58
CA MET A 158 13.74 -6.70 -1.27
C MET A 158 13.53 -5.41 -0.48
N GLY A 159 12.37 -5.26 0.17
CA GLY A 159 12.07 -4.10 0.99
C GLY A 159 13.04 -3.99 2.16
N THR A 160 13.33 -5.10 2.86
CA THR A 160 14.35 -5.13 3.90
C THR A 160 15.74 -4.86 3.34
N SER A 161 16.10 -5.38 2.16
CA SER A 161 17.38 -5.06 1.52
C SER A 161 17.53 -3.57 1.22
N VAL A 162 16.51 -2.91 0.68
CA VAL A 162 16.53 -1.47 0.39
C VAL A 162 16.69 -0.66 1.69
N LEU A 163 15.91 -0.97 2.71
CA LEU A 163 15.99 -0.28 4.00
C LEU A 163 17.34 -0.52 4.69
N ALA A 164 17.89 -1.72 4.61
CA ALA A 164 19.22 -2.03 5.14
C ALA A 164 20.31 -1.26 4.39
N LEU A 165 20.26 -1.21 3.05
CA LEU A 165 21.22 -0.43 2.25
C LEU A 165 21.15 1.06 2.58
N MET A 166 19.94 1.60 2.77
CA MET A 166 19.74 2.98 3.19
C MET A 166 20.32 3.23 4.59
N LEU A 167 20.08 2.32 5.54
CA LEU A 167 20.67 2.41 6.88
C LEU A 167 22.21 2.40 6.81
N PHE A 168 22.80 1.46 6.08
CA PHE A 168 24.27 1.42 5.90
C PHE A 168 24.80 2.70 5.26
N ALA A 169 24.11 3.25 4.27
CA ALA A 169 24.49 4.52 3.66
C ALA A 169 24.47 5.67 4.69
N LEU A 170 23.44 5.76 5.52
CA LEU A 170 23.35 6.77 6.58
C LEU A 170 24.49 6.63 7.61
N LEU A 171 24.78 5.41 8.07
CA LEU A 171 25.89 5.15 9.00
C LEU A 171 27.26 5.55 8.41
N ILE A 172 27.50 5.28 7.12
CA ILE A 172 28.79 5.57 6.48
C ILE A 172 28.94 7.06 6.13
N PHE A 173 27.90 7.67 5.57
CA PHE A 173 27.99 9.02 4.99
C PHE A 173 27.58 10.14 5.95
N ASN A 174 26.66 9.88 6.88
CA ASN A 174 26.23 10.89 7.87
C ASN A 174 26.89 10.68 9.25
N GLY A 175 27.54 9.53 9.47
CA GLY A 175 28.13 9.21 10.77
C GLY A 175 27.10 8.95 11.86
N ASP A 176 25.87 8.59 11.48
CA ASP A 176 24.81 8.26 12.43
C ASP A 176 25.22 7.07 13.31
N GLU A 177 24.81 7.08 14.59
CA GLU A 177 25.08 5.97 15.50
C GLU A 177 23.95 4.92 15.46
N ILE A 178 24.30 3.67 15.74
CA ILE A 178 23.30 2.61 15.91
C ILE A 178 22.61 2.81 17.26
N VAL A 179 21.36 3.27 17.21
CA VAL A 179 20.53 3.47 18.40
C VAL A 179 19.82 2.15 18.79
N PRO A 180 19.64 1.88 20.10
CA PRO A 180 18.85 0.75 20.56
C PRO A 180 17.42 0.76 20.01
N LEU A 181 16.82 -0.44 19.91
CA LEU A 181 15.43 -0.57 19.52
C LEU A 181 14.49 0.10 20.55
N PRO A 182 13.36 0.68 20.12
CA PRO A 182 12.43 1.35 21.03
C PRO A 182 11.92 0.42 22.16
N SER A 183 12.09 0.81 23.42
CA SER A 183 11.62 0.06 24.60
C SER A 183 10.11 0.16 24.85
N GLY A 184 9.33 0.45 23.81
CA GLY A 184 7.89 0.60 23.87
C GLY A 184 7.13 -0.73 23.97
N PRO A 185 5.80 -0.68 23.91
CA PRO A 185 4.97 -1.87 23.99
C PRO A 185 5.31 -2.91 22.92
N TRP A 186 5.29 -4.20 23.27
CA TRP A 186 5.73 -5.29 22.39
C TRP A 186 5.02 -5.31 21.02
N TRP A 187 3.77 -4.82 20.95
CA TRP A 187 2.99 -4.84 19.72
C TRP A 187 3.54 -3.94 18.61
N ILE A 188 4.41 -2.97 18.89
CA ILE A 188 5.05 -2.14 17.85
C ILE A 188 5.86 -2.99 16.85
N TYR A 189 6.34 -4.15 17.29
CA TYR A 189 7.13 -5.09 16.49
C TYR A 189 6.26 -6.00 15.62
N THR A 190 4.94 -6.00 15.80
CA THR A 190 4.00 -6.85 15.02
C THR A 190 3.75 -6.32 13.61
N GLY A 191 4.14 -5.08 13.31
CA GLY A 191 3.92 -4.45 11.99
C GLY A 191 4.51 -5.28 10.84
N GLY A 192 5.63 -5.96 11.05
CA GLY A 192 6.21 -6.85 10.05
C GLY A 192 5.36 -8.09 9.75
N ILE A 193 4.66 -8.64 10.76
CA ILE A 193 3.75 -9.79 10.60
C ILE A 193 2.48 -9.33 9.87
N ILE A 194 1.89 -8.22 10.31
CA ILE A 194 0.71 -7.62 9.67
C ILE A 194 1.01 -7.30 8.21
N GLY A 195 2.19 -6.74 7.93
CA GLY A 195 2.61 -6.44 6.56
C GLY A 195 2.76 -7.69 5.69
N VAL A 196 3.26 -8.81 6.23
CA VAL A 196 3.35 -10.08 5.49
C VAL A 196 1.95 -10.57 5.08
N ILE A 197 1.02 -10.56 6.03
CA ILE A 197 -0.37 -10.94 5.77
C ILE A 197 -0.98 -9.98 4.75
N TYR A 198 -0.81 -8.67 4.95
CA TYR A 198 -1.31 -7.64 4.05
C TYR A 198 -0.83 -7.86 2.61
N ILE A 199 0.47 -8.02 2.36
CA ILE A 199 0.97 -8.21 0.99
C ILE A 199 0.45 -9.50 0.35
N ALA A 200 0.34 -10.59 1.12
CA ALA A 200 -0.24 -11.83 0.61
C ALA A 200 -1.71 -11.67 0.20
N PHE A 201 -2.54 -11.06 1.06
CA PHE A 201 -3.96 -10.85 0.77
C PHE A 201 -4.16 -9.83 -0.36
N THR A 202 -3.47 -8.68 -0.30
CA THR A 202 -3.58 -7.65 -1.33
C THR A 202 -3.16 -8.16 -2.70
N SER A 203 -2.06 -8.91 -2.82
CA SER A 203 -1.64 -9.49 -4.10
C SER A 203 -2.68 -10.48 -4.66
N THR A 204 -3.38 -11.20 -3.78
CA THR A 204 -4.47 -12.12 -4.16
C THR A 204 -5.74 -11.38 -4.60
N ILE A 205 -6.06 -10.27 -3.95
CA ILE A 205 -7.25 -9.49 -4.29
C ILE A 205 -7.00 -8.68 -5.57
N VAL A 206 -5.84 -8.03 -5.69
CA VAL A 206 -5.47 -7.16 -6.81
C VAL A 206 -5.41 -7.91 -8.14
N GLN A 207 -4.89 -9.14 -8.17
CA GLN A 207 -4.88 -9.95 -9.40
C GLN A 207 -6.29 -10.20 -9.97
N HIS A 208 -7.34 -10.19 -9.13
CA HIS A 208 -8.73 -10.40 -9.56
C HIS A 208 -9.49 -9.07 -9.74
N LEU A 209 -9.41 -8.16 -8.77
CA LEU A 209 -10.20 -6.92 -8.75
C LEU A 209 -9.57 -5.76 -9.53
N GLY A 210 -8.27 -5.82 -9.84
CA GLY A 210 -7.48 -4.69 -10.32
C GLY A 210 -7.11 -3.72 -9.18
N VAL A 211 -6.15 -2.84 -9.47
CA VAL A 211 -5.50 -2.01 -8.45
C VAL A 211 -6.42 -0.90 -7.95
N LEU A 212 -7.19 -0.26 -8.85
CA LEU A 212 -8.06 0.85 -8.46
C LEU A 212 -9.16 0.36 -7.52
N THR A 213 -9.88 -0.69 -7.91
CA THR A 213 -10.97 -1.25 -7.10
C THR A 213 -10.46 -1.60 -5.71
N PHE A 214 -9.34 -2.31 -5.63
CA PHE A 214 -8.70 -2.63 -4.35
C PHE A 214 -8.36 -1.35 -3.56
N THR A 215 -7.77 -0.34 -4.19
CA THR A 215 -7.40 0.91 -3.53
C THR A 215 -8.62 1.63 -2.96
N LEU A 216 -9.72 1.73 -3.70
CA LEU A 216 -10.95 2.38 -3.23
C LEU A 216 -11.53 1.65 -2.00
N PHE A 217 -11.64 0.31 -2.05
CA PHE A 217 -12.10 -0.49 -0.91
C PHE A 217 -11.16 -0.41 0.29
N SER A 218 -9.84 -0.47 0.04
CA SER A 218 -8.82 -0.42 1.09
C SER A 218 -8.85 0.91 1.82
N VAL A 219 -9.03 2.03 1.10
CA VAL A 219 -9.14 3.37 1.70
C VAL A 219 -10.38 3.46 2.60
N GLY A 220 -11.54 2.97 2.13
CA GLY A 220 -12.75 2.90 2.95
C GLY A 220 -12.55 2.07 4.21
N GLY A 221 -11.92 0.90 4.07
CA GLY A 221 -11.57 0.04 5.20
C GLY A 221 -10.62 0.70 6.21
N THR A 222 -9.62 1.47 5.74
CA THR A 222 -8.71 2.19 6.65
C THR A 222 -9.42 3.31 7.41
N LEU A 223 -10.35 4.03 6.77
CA LEU A 223 -11.12 5.07 7.45
C LEU A 223 -12.10 4.48 8.48
N ILE A 224 -12.77 3.38 8.16
CA ILE A 224 -13.58 2.63 9.14
C ILE A 224 -12.70 2.13 10.28
N GLY A 225 -11.53 1.55 9.97
CA GLY A 225 -10.59 1.08 10.99
C GLY A 225 -10.15 2.21 11.92
N SER A 226 -9.87 3.40 11.36
CA SER A 226 -9.56 4.60 12.15
C SER A 226 -10.71 4.99 13.07
N LEU A 227 -11.95 4.99 12.57
CA LEU A 227 -13.13 5.28 13.39
C LEU A 227 -13.34 4.26 14.50
N LEU A 228 -13.16 2.97 14.21
CA LEU A 228 -13.27 1.91 15.22
C LEU A 228 -12.20 2.05 16.31
N ILE A 229 -10.97 2.42 15.94
CA ILE A 229 -9.92 2.70 16.93
C ILE A 229 -10.30 3.92 17.78
N ASP A 230 -10.77 5.01 17.16
CA ASP A 230 -11.20 6.21 17.88
C ASP A 230 -12.37 5.93 18.84
N LEU A 231 -13.23 4.95 18.56
CA LEU A 231 -14.35 4.53 19.42
C LEU A 231 -13.95 3.54 20.54
N ILE A 232 -13.09 2.57 20.24
CA ILE A 232 -12.75 1.46 21.16
C ILE A 232 -11.59 1.84 22.08
N ALA A 233 -10.63 2.62 21.57
CA ALA A 233 -9.42 3.04 22.26
C ALA A 233 -9.16 4.54 22.06
N PRO A 234 -10.06 5.42 22.55
CA PRO A 234 -9.93 6.87 22.38
C PRO A 234 -8.65 7.38 23.06
N THR A 235 -7.91 8.23 22.35
CA THR A 235 -6.81 9.01 22.93
C THR A 235 -7.36 10.24 23.65
N ASN A 236 -6.66 10.67 24.71
CA ASN A 236 -7.10 11.81 25.52
C ASN A 236 -7.32 13.07 24.66
N GLY A 237 -8.55 13.60 24.68
CA GLY A 237 -8.94 14.78 23.90
C GLY A 237 -9.38 14.51 22.46
N ASN A 238 -9.44 13.25 22.03
CA ASN A 238 -9.92 12.90 20.69
C ASN A 238 -11.45 12.77 20.70
N THR A 239 -12.13 13.55 19.87
CA THR A 239 -13.57 13.42 19.63
C THR A 239 -13.78 12.90 18.22
N VAL A 240 -14.78 12.03 18.04
CA VAL A 240 -15.11 11.51 16.72
C VAL A 240 -15.56 12.67 15.84
N SER A 241 -14.74 12.99 14.86
CA SER A 241 -14.97 14.10 13.97
C SER A 241 -16.06 13.78 12.95
N TRP A 242 -17.02 14.70 12.79
CA TRP A 242 -18.00 14.65 11.71
C TRP A 242 -17.34 14.65 10.32
N PHE A 243 -16.15 15.24 10.21
CA PHE A 243 -15.33 15.17 9.00
C PHE A 243 -14.93 13.72 8.68
N LEU A 244 -14.46 12.94 9.66
CA LEU A 244 -14.13 11.53 9.48
C LEU A 244 -15.35 10.71 9.04
N VAL A 245 -16.49 10.89 9.72
CA VAL A 245 -17.73 10.18 9.39
C VAL A 245 -18.21 10.50 7.97
N SER A 246 -18.22 11.78 7.59
CA SER A 246 -18.60 12.20 6.24
C SER A 246 -17.64 11.66 5.17
N GLY A 247 -16.33 11.67 5.44
CA GLY A 247 -15.34 11.08 4.54
C GLY A 247 -15.48 9.56 4.37
N ILE A 248 -15.88 8.83 5.41
CA ILE A 248 -16.22 7.40 5.29
C ILE A 248 -17.40 7.21 4.33
N LEU A 249 -18.50 7.93 4.56
CA LEU A 249 -19.71 7.84 3.72
C LEU A 249 -19.40 8.17 2.24
N MET A 250 -18.65 9.25 2.00
CA MET A 250 -18.24 9.65 0.67
C MET A 250 -17.29 8.65 0.00
N THR A 251 -16.39 8.02 0.77
CA THR A 251 -15.50 6.97 0.24
C THR A 251 -16.29 5.78 -0.26
N TYR A 252 -17.31 5.34 0.48
CA TYR A 252 -18.19 4.24 0.04
C TYR A 252 -19.08 4.63 -1.14
N LEU A 253 -19.52 5.89 -1.22
CA LEU A 253 -20.18 6.40 -2.42
C LEU A 253 -19.24 6.30 -3.65
N GLY A 254 -17.97 6.67 -3.49
CA GLY A 254 -16.94 6.49 -4.52
C GLY A 254 -16.76 5.03 -4.94
N VAL A 255 -16.72 4.10 -3.97
CA VAL A 255 -16.65 2.65 -4.22
C VAL A 255 -17.86 2.16 -5.02
N VAL A 256 -19.07 2.57 -4.65
CA VAL A 256 -20.32 2.18 -5.34
C VAL A 256 -20.35 2.70 -6.78
N ILE A 257 -19.93 3.95 -7.01
CA ILE A 257 -19.85 4.55 -8.35
C ILE A 257 -18.77 3.86 -9.21
N GLY A 258 -17.64 3.49 -8.60
CA GLY A 258 -16.52 2.85 -9.26
C GLY A 258 -16.74 1.36 -9.54
N GLY A 259 -17.57 0.70 -8.73
CA GLY A 259 -17.98 -0.68 -8.91
C GLY A 259 -18.68 -0.86 -10.25
N GLN A 260 -18.14 -1.74 -11.10
CA GLN A 260 -18.95 -2.24 -12.21
C GLN A 260 -20.18 -2.93 -11.61
N SER A 261 -21.32 -2.69 -12.24
CA SER A 261 -22.63 -3.33 -12.07
C SER A 261 -22.63 -4.86 -12.31
N ARG A 262 -21.55 -5.56 -11.93
CA ARG A 262 -21.41 -7.01 -11.87
C ARG A 262 -21.64 -7.58 -10.47
N LEU A 263 -21.45 -6.78 -9.40
CA LEU A 263 -21.89 -7.17 -8.05
C LEU A 263 -23.42 -7.36 -7.95
N PHE A 264 -24.17 -6.79 -8.91
CA PHE A 264 -25.63 -6.86 -9.01
C PHE A 264 -26.15 -7.64 -10.24
N LYS A 265 -25.26 -8.23 -11.05
CA LYS A 265 -25.67 -9.14 -12.11
C LYS A 265 -25.25 -10.56 -11.72
N ARG A 266 -26.09 -11.19 -10.89
CA ARG A 266 -26.28 -12.64 -10.94
C ARG A 266 -27.17 -12.97 -12.11
#